data_AF-A0A259D5J3-F1
#
_entry.id   AF-A0A259D5J3-F1
#
_cell.length_a   1.000
_cell.length_b   1.000
_cell.length_c   1.000
_cell.angle_alpha   90.00
_cell.angle_beta   90.00
_cell.angle_gamma   90.00
#
_symmetry.space_group_name_H-M   'P 1'
#
loop_
_entity.id
_entity.type
_entity.pdbx_description
1 polymer ?
#
loop_
_entity_poly.entity_id
_entity_poly.type
_entity_poly.pdbx_seq_one_letter_code
_entity_poly.pdbx_strand_id
1 'polypeptide(L)'
;MKAVEDACKELYIRALKVLPDDVKAGIERLNKSESDARAQVVLKTMITNIAVAEREDNLLCQDTGLPIYNVKIGRNLQFDGMELKAAIRKGCERATTEYPLRSSV
;
A
#
# COMPACT_ATOMS: atom_id res chain seq x y z
N MET A 1 20.73 -8.12 6.97
CA MET A 1 19.25 -8.15 7.05
C MET A 1 18.51 -7.97 5.70
N LYS A 2 19.00 -8.53 4.58
CA LYS A 2 18.47 -8.23 3.22
C LYS A 2 16.99 -8.57 3.02
N ALA A 3 16.52 -9.68 3.60
CA ALA A 3 15.11 -10.07 3.51
C ALA A 3 14.14 -9.02 4.07
N VAL A 4 14.54 -8.27 5.10
CA VAL A 4 13.71 -7.18 5.64
C VAL A 4 13.72 -5.97 4.71
N GLU A 5 14.87 -5.63 4.13
CA GLU A 5 14.95 -4.53 3.15
C GLU A 5 14.01 -4.79 1.97
N ASP A 6 14.08 -6.00 1.40
CA ASP A 6 13.26 -6.40 0.26
C ASP A 6 11.76 -6.46 0.64
N ALA A 7 11.42 -7.06 1.79
CA ALA A 7 10.04 -7.10 2.27
C ALA A 7 9.46 -5.70 2.51
N CYS A 8 10.20 -4.79 3.15
CA CYS A 8 9.72 -3.42 3.38
C CYS A 8 9.48 -2.68 2.06
N LYS A 9 10.39 -2.82 1.10
CA LYS A 9 10.25 -2.24 -0.24
C LYS A 9 8.97 -2.74 -0.93
N GLU A 10 8.82 -4.05 -1.02
CA GLU A 10 7.71 -4.71 -1.70
C GLU A 10 6.37 -4.40 -1.04
N LEU A 11 6.30 -4.43 0.29
CA LEU A 11 5.09 -4.13 1.04
C LEU A 11 4.66 -2.68 0.82
N TYR A 12 5.59 -1.71 0.79
CA TYR A 12 5.23 -0.32 0.55
C TYR A 12 4.67 -0.13 -0.87
N ILE A 13 5.36 -0.64 -1.90
CA ILE A 13 4.90 -0.54 -3.29
C ILE A 13 3.52 -1.20 -3.46
N ARG A 14 3.35 -2.41 -2.90
CA ARG A 14 2.08 -3.13 -2.99
C ARG A 14 0.94 -2.38 -2.34
N ALA A 15 1.16 -1.79 -1.16
CA ALA A 15 0.14 -1.02 -0.44
C ALA A 15 -0.36 0.20 -1.23
N LEU A 16 0.47 0.75 -2.13
CA LEU A 16 0.12 1.91 -2.96
C LEU A 16 -0.61 1.55 -4.26
N LYS A 17 -0.57 0.27 -4.67
CA LYS A 17 -1.11 -0.21 -5.94
C LYS A 17 -2.35 -1.08 -5.79
N VAL A 18 -2.38 -1.90 -4.73
CA VAL A 18 -3.39 -2.97 -4.57
C VAL A 18 -4.15 -2.79 -3.27
N LEU A 19 -5.47 -2.64 -3.39
CA LEU A 19 -6.36 -2.68 -2.23
C LEU A 19 -6.64 -4.11 -1.80
N PRO A 20 -6.79 -4.37 -0.49
CA PRO A 20 -7.29 -5.65 0.02
C PRO A 20 -8.66 -6.05 -0.58
N ASP A 21 -8.87 -7.35 -0.76
CA ASP A 21 -10.08 -7.87 -1.41
C ASP A 21 -11.36 -7.59 -0.60
N ASP A 22 -11.28 -7.54 0.72
CA ASP A 22 -12.39 -7.18 1.59
C ASP A 22 -12.81 -5.71 1.44
N VAL A 23 -11.85 -4.80 1.23
CA VAL A 23 -12.10 -3.39 0.93
C VAL A 23 -12.77 -3.25 -0.44
N LYS A 24 -12.24 -3.94 -1.47
CA LYS A 24 -12.84 -3.95 -2.82
C LYS A 24 -14.28 -4.48 -2.79
N ALA A 25 -14.51 -5.59 -2.09
CA ALA A 25 -15.84 -6.15 -1.91
C ALA A 25 -16.77 -5.22 -1.11
N GLY A 26 -16.24 -4.46 -0.14
CA GLY A 26 -16.97 -3.45 0.61
C GLY A 26 -17.48 -2.33 -0.28
N ILE A 27 -16.60 -1.75 -1.11
CA ILE A 27 -16.97 -0.69 -2.06
C ILE A 27 -18.02 -1.18 -3.06
N GLU A 28 -17.88 -2.40 -3.57
CA GLU A 28 -18.84 -3.00 -4.50
C GLU A 28 -20.22 -3.18 -3.86
N ARG A 29 -20.28 -3.63 -2.59
CA ARG A 29 -21.54 -3.73 -1.84
C ARG A 29 -22.18 -2.36 -1.66
N LEU A 30 -21.40 -1.35 -1.26
CA LEU A 30 -21.89 0.02 -1.11
C LEU A 30 -22.48 0.56 -2.41
N ASN A 31 -21.78 0.36 -3.54
CA ASN A 31 -22.24 0.81 -4.85
C ASN A 31 -23.58 0.18 -5.25
N LYS A 32 -23.82 -1.08 -4.87
CA LYS A 32 -25.09 -1.79 -5.16
C LYS A 32 -26.25 -1.34 -4.28
N SER A 33 -25.99 -0.97 -3.03
CA SER A 33 -27.03 -0.55 -2.09
C SER A 33 -27.28 0.95 -2.04
N GLU A 34 -26.38 1.75 -2.60
CA GLU A 34 -26.49 3.22 -2.61
C GLU A 34 -27.70 3.66 -3.43
N SER A 35 -28.43 4.65 -2.92
CA SER A 35 -29.64 5.21 -3.53
C SER A 35 -29.44 6.64 -4.02
N ASP A 36 -28.45 7.36 -3.49
CA ASP A 36 -28.07 8.68 -3.96
C ASP A 36 -27.30 8.59 -5.27
N ALA A 37 -27.86 9.19 -6.33
CA ALA A 37 -27.30 9.12 -7.67
C ALA A 37 -25.89 9.73 -7.76
N ARG A 38 -25.59 10.76 -6.97
CA ARG A 38 -24.26 11.39 -6.96
C ARG A 38 -23.25 10.48 -6.27
N ALA A 39 -23.62 9.87 -5.15
CA ALA A 39 -22.76 8.92 -4.43
C ALA A 39 -22.43 7.69 -5.29
N GLN A 40 -23.41 7.15 -6.04
CA GLN A 40 -23.18 6.06 -7.00
C GLN A 40 -22.12 6.41 -8.06
N VAL A 41 -22.15 7.63 -8.60
CA VAL A 41 -21.14 8.08 -9.58
C VAL A 41 -19.73 8.08 -8.96
N VAL A 42 -19.60 8.54 -7.71
CA VAL A 42 -18.31 8.55 -6.99
C VAL A 42 -17.83 7.13 -6.75
N LEU A 43 -18.67 6.23 -6.24
CA LEU A 43 -18.32 4.83 -5.99
C LEU A 43 -17.90 4.11 -7.27
N LYS A 44 -18.64 4.31 -8.37
CA LYS A 44 -18.28 3.76 -9.68
C LYS A 44 -16.94 4.30 -10.20
N THR A 45 -16.65 5.58 -9.95
CA THR A 45 -15.34 6.18 -10.27
C THR A 45 -14.22 5.52 -9.45
N MET A 46 -14.44 5.28 -8.15
CA MET A 46 -13.47 4.58 -7.30
C MET A 46 -13.21 3.15 -7.79
N ILE A 47 -14.27 2.39 -8.11
CA ILE A 47 -14.15 1.02 -8.65
C ILE A 47 -13.36 1.02 -9.96
N THR A 48 -13.65 1.97 -10.84
CA THR A 48 -12.93 2.12 -12.12
C THR A 48 -11.45 2.44 -11.88
N ASN A 49 -11.15 3.38 -10.97
CA ASN A 49 -9.78 3.73 -10.61
C ASN A 49 -8.99 2.52 -10.07
N ILE A 50 -9.59 1.75 -9.17
CA ILE A 50 -8.97 0.52 -8.62
C ILE A 50 -8.65 -0.46 -9.76
N ALA A 51 -9.60 -0.71 -10.65
CA ALA A 51 -9.40 -1.64 -11.77
C ALA A 51 -8.33 -1.17 -12.77
N VAL A 52 -8.24 0.14 -13.02
CA VAL A 52 -7.21 0.74 -13.89
C VAL A 52 -5.83 0.64 -13.23
N ALA A 53 -5.72 0.99 -11.95
CA ALA A 53 -4.47 0.93 -11.19
C ALA A 53 -3.90 -0.49 -11.16
N GLU A 54 -4.72 -1.50 -10.86
CA GLU A 54 -4.28 -2.89 -10.85
C GLU A 54 -3.91 -3.41 -12.26
N ARG A 55 -4.67 -3.05 -13.30
CA ARG A 55 -4.40 -3.48 -14.69
C ARG A 55 -3.12 -2.89 -15.25
N GLU A 56 -2.85 -1.62 -14.94
CA GLU A 56 -1.72 -0.87 -15.51
C GLU A 56 -0.49 -0.86 -14.58
N ASP A 57 -0.53 -1.63 -13.49
CA ASP A 57 0.51 -1.65 -12.45
C ASP A 57 0.87 -0.23 -11.95
N ASN A 58 -0.16 0.62 -11.83
CA ASN A 58 -0.04 2.03 -11.50
C ASN A 58 -0.44 2.31 -10.05
N LEU A 59 -0.04 3.48 -9.54
CA LEU A 59 -0.43 3.94 -8.21
C LEU A 59 -1.93 4.22 -8.16
N LEU A 60 -2.57 3.81 -7.07
CA LEU A 60 -4.00 4.02 -6.85
C LEU A 60 -4.33 5.51 -6.61
N CYS A 61 -3.41 6.23 -5.98
CA CYS A 61 -3.54 7.63 -5.60
C CYS A 61 -2.23 8.36 -5.88
N GLN A 62 -2.32 9.66 -6.15
CA GLN A 62 -1.18 10.55 -6.33
C GLN A 62 -0.46 10.86 -5.00
N ASP A 63 -1.19 10.84 -3.89
CA ASP A 63 -0.60 10.94 -2.56
C ASP A 63 -0.22 9.53 -2.07
N THR A 64 1.08 9.28 -1.99
CA THR A 64 1.65 8.00 -1.58
C THR A 64 1.85 7.89 -0.07
N GLY A 65 1.45 8.91 0.70
CA GLY A 65 1.37 8.86 2.15
C GLY A 65 2.71 8.60 2.87
N LEU A 66 2.60 8.08 4.10
CA LEU A 66 3.73 7.74 4.97
C LEU A 66 3.70 6.26 5.34
N PRO A 67 4.77 5.48 5.10
CA PRO A 67 4.79 4.07 5.41
C PRO A 67 4.93 3.83 6.92
N ILE A 68 3.99 3.08 7.49
CA ILE A 68 4.01 2.66 8.89
C ILE A 68 4.25 1.15 8.95
N TYR A 69 5.41 0.76 9.47
CA TYR A 69 5.78 -0.64 9.64
C TYR A 69 5.47 -1.11 11.07
N ASN A 70 4.49 -2.00 11.21
CA ASN A 70 4.22 -2.71 12.45
C ASN A 70 4.98 -4.04 12.45
N VAL A 71 5.98 -4.17 13.32
CA VAL A 71 6.84 -5.36 13.38
C VAL A 71 6.48 -6.20 14.59
N LYS A 72 6.10 -7.46 14.36
CA LYS A 72 5.88 -8.45 15.42
C LYS A 72 7.08 -9.40 15.49
N ILE A 73 7.74 -9.43 16.65
CA ILE A 73 8.93 -10.26 16.87
C ILE A 73 8.53 -11.54 17.61
N GLY A 74 8.93 -12.69 17.05
CA GLY A 74 8.73 -13.99 17.66
C GLY A 74 9.67 -14.23 18.86
N ARG A 75 9.38 -15.26 19.65
CA ARG A 75 10.27 -15.70 20.74
C ARG A 75 11.49 -16.43 20.17
N ASN A 76 12.57 -16.51 20.95
CA ASN A 76 13.82 -17.22 20.61
C ASN A 76 14.51 -16.71 19.33
N LEU A 77 14.34 -15.43 19.00
CA LEU A 77 15.04 -14.78 17.89
C LEU A 77 16.19 -13.93 18.43
N GLN A 78 17.41 -14.18 17.94
CA GLN A 78 18.56 -13.31 18.17
C GLN A 78 18.82 -12.47 16.92
N PHE A 79 18.84 -11.15 17.08
CA PHE A 79 19.10 -10.19 16.01
C PHE A 79 19.49 -8.83 16.60
N ASP A 80 20.11 -7.98 15.78
CA ASP A 80 20.37 -6.59 16.13
C ASP A 80 19.16 -5.72 15.77
N GLY A 81 18.57 -5.07 16.77
CA GLY A 81 17.43 -4.15 16.59
C GLY A 81 17.78 -2.88 15.80
N MET A 82 19.04 -2.41 15.89
CA MET A 82 19.53 -1.28 15.10
C MET A 82 19.70 -1.67 13.64
N GLU A 83 20.23 -2.87 13.36
CA GLU A 83 20.32 -3.41 12.00
C GLU A 83 18.92 -3.61 11.41
N LEU A 84 17.95 -4.10 12.19
CA LEU A 84 16.55 -4.22 11.76
C LEU A 84 15.96 -2.86 11.37
N LYS A 85 16.13 -1.84 12.22
CA LYS A 85 15.62 -0.49 11.95
C LYS A 85 16.27 0.14 10.71
N ALA A 86 17.58 -0.07 10.53
CA ALA A 86 18.30 0.38 9.34
C ALA A 86 17.79 -0.31 8.07
N ALA A 87 17.53 -1.62 8.14
CA ALA A 87 16.99 -2.39 7.03
C ALA A 87 15.59 -1.92 6.60
N ILE A 88 14.71 -1.63 7.56
CA ILE A 88 13.37 -1.08 7.28
C ILE A 88 13.49 0.28 6.58
N ARG A 89 14.35 1.18 7.08
CA ARG A 89 14.58 2.49 6.46
C ARG A 89 15.11 2.38 5.04
N LYS A 90 16.08 1.50 4.83
CA LYS A 90 16.67 1.27 3.51
C LYS A 90 15.67 0.65 2.52
N GLY A 91 14.79 -0.25 2.98
CA GLY A 91 13.69 -0.76 2.14
C GLY A 91 12.72 0.36 1.71
N CYS A 92 12.39 1.27 2.62
CA CYS A 92 11.57 2.44 2.32
C CYS A 92 12.26 3.40 1.32
N GLU A 93 13.53 3.73 1.57
CA GLU A 93 14.34 4.58 0.68
C GLU A 93 14.40 4.01 -0.74
N ARG A 94 14.65 2.70 -0.86
CA ARG A 94 14.64 1.99 -2.13
C ARG A 94 13.29 2.06 -2.82
N ALA A 95 12.17 1.91 -2.10
CA ALA A 95 10.85 2.07 -2.71
C ALA A 95 10.66 3.49 -3.29
N THR A 96 11.08 4.53 -2.56
CA THR A 96 10.93 5.93 -3.01
C THR A 96 11.91 6.36 -4.10
N THR A 97 13.03 5.65 -4.28
CA THR A 97 14.05 5.98 -5.28
C THR A 97 13.97 5.11 -6.53
N GLU A 98 13.58 3.84 -6.39
CA GLU A 98 13.44 2.89 -7.49
C GLU A 98 12.07 3.01 -8.19
N TYR A 99 11.06 3.63 -7.57
CA TYR A 99 9.69 3.76 -8.11
C TYR A 99 9.22 5.23 -8.08
N PRO A 100 8.31 5.63 -8.99
CA PRO A 100 7.85 7.02 -9.12
C PRO A 100 6.84 7.38 -8.02
N LEU A 101 7.23 7.26 -6.75
CA LEU A 101 6.43 7.66 -5.60
C LEU A 101 6.57 9.17 -5.37
N ARG A 102 5.55 9.77 -4.77
CA ARG A 102 5.61 11.18 -4.40
C ARG A 102 6.16 11.34 -2.98
N SER A 103 7.10 12.27 -2.78
CA SER A 103 7.44 12.69 -1.41
C SER A 103 6.28 13.49 -0.81
N SER A 104 5.73 13.00 0.29
CA SER A 104 4.69 13.68 1.08
C SER A 104 5.29 14.39 2.32
N VAL A 105 6.62 14.40 2.45
CA VAL A 105 7.45 15.12 3.44
C VAL A 105 8.68 15.73 2.80
#